data_AF-A0AAN4IEK5-F1
#
_entry.id   AF-A0AAN4IEK5-F1
#
_cell.length_a   1.000
_cell.length_b   1.000
_cell.length_c   1.000
_cell.angle_alpha   90.00
_cell.angle_beta   90.00
_cell.angle_gamma   90.00
#
_symmetry.space_group_name_H-M   'P 1'
#
loop_
_entity.id
_entity.type
_entity.pdbx_description
1 polymer ?
#
loop_
_entity_poly.entity_id
_entity_poly.type
_entity_poly.pdbx_seq_one_letter_code
_entity_poly.pdbx_strand_id
1 'polypeptide(L)'
;MKKNCLAFLTVLLIILLFSQSTTGAASPLSNKVDGMLGFSPPNGTEVKASSEYSTYIAKNVIDGKLKNEWNAGTYRGTIELKFPEAIEFNFVHISTAAEPIRSVTYQIYGLKDGTWTAISAKETQALSERFNTPPPVKVTQGVYEGIKIEGDGGSSWLAIDEITLGSFEYIKLNGSITGTTATLNWNTINDATGYKLQYGTESGKYTDSITVEGKDSSTYKVPNLEFGKTYYFQIVAIFHGVETVISNEVALTINNDNTETPTPEQPAGDRAILVVTMTTGLEKEFDLSMKEVNSFIDWYETKQAGSGKASYAIDKHDNNKGPFKSRKDYILFDRVLTFEVSEY
;
A
#
# COMPACT_ATOMS: atom_id res chain seq x y z
N MET A 1 -18.28 63.14 45.42
CA MET A 1 -18.89 61.85 45.02
C MET A 1 -18.93 61.74 43.50
N LYS A 2 -18.10 60.89 42.90
CA LYS A 2 -18.45 59.97 41.81
C LYS A 2 -17.23 59.12 41.48
N LYS A 3 -17.46 57.80 41.52
CA LYS A 3 -16.47 56.71 41.48
C LYS A 3 -16.08 56.43 40.02
N ASN A 4 -14.80 56.24 39.77
CA ASN A 4 -14.29 55.61 38.55
C ASN A 4 -14.65 54.12 38.59
N CYS A 5 -15.36 53.65 37.56
CA CYS A 5 -15.64 52.23 37.36
C CYS A 5 -14.72 51.73 36.24
N LEU A 6 -13.69 50.98 36.65
CA LEU A 6 -12.76 50.28 35.75
C LEU A 6 -13.40 48.94 35.38
N ALA A 7 -13.73 48.75 34.11
CA ALA A 7 -14.24 47.48 33.60
C ALA A 7 -13.07 46.50 33.40
N PHE A 8 -13.04 45.42 34.20
CA PHE A 8 -12.16 44.28 33.99
C PHE A 8 -12.79 43.35 32.95
N LEU A 9 -12.12 43.20 31.80
CA LEU A 9 -12.46 42.20 30.79
C LEU A 9 -11.62 40.95 31.06
N THR A 10 -12.22 39.93 31.66
CA THR A 10 -11.59 38.62 31.86
C THR A 10 -11.69 37.82 30.57
N VAL A 11 -10.58 37.66 29.85
CA VAL A 11 -10.47 36.73 28.72
C VAL A 11 -10.11 35.35 29.28
N LEU A 12 -11.08 34.43 29.24
CA LEU A 12 -10.88 33.03 29.62
C LEU A 12 -10.25 32.29 28.42
N LEU A 13 -8.94 32.04 28.49
CA LEU A 13 -8.20 31.26 27.50
C LEU A 13 -8.46 29.76 27.75
N ILE A 14 -9.37 29.16 26.97
CA ILE A 14 -9.60 27.72 26.98
C ILE A 14 -8.46 27.06 26.19
N ILE A 15 -7.47 26.54 26.91
CA ILE A 15 -6.42 25.69 26.34
C ILE A 15 -7.06 24.32 26.10
N LEU A 16 -7.50 24.06 24.86
CA LEU A 16 -7.79 22.70 24.39
C LEU A 16 -6.48 21.94 24.29
N LEU A 17 -6.14 21.21 25.35
CA LEU A 17 -5.15 20.15 25.30
C LEU A 17 -5.72 19.04 24.42
N PHE A 18 -5.37 19.05 23.13
CA PHE A 18 -5.41 17.82 22.33
C PHE A 18 -4.35 16.89 22.89
N SER A 19 -4.74 15.99 23.79
CA SER A 19 -3.97 14.77 23.99
C SER A 19 -3.97 14.04 22.65
N GLN A 20 -2.85 14.07 21.92
CA GLN A 20 -2.63 13.11 20.86
C GLN A 20 -2.61 11.74 21.53
N SER A 21 -3.72 11.03 21.45
CA SER A 21 -3.78 9.61 21.76
C SER A 21 -2.98 8.90 20.67
N THR A 22 -1.68 8.73 20.88
CA THR A 22 -0.93 7.66 20.24
C THR A 22 -1.33 6.34 20.92
N THR A 23 -2.58 5.94 20.74
CA THR A 23 -2.91 4.52 20.87
C THR A 23 -2.51 3.92 19.54
N GLY A 24 -1.38 3.22 19.51
CA GLY A 24 -1.22 2.11 18.57
C GLY A 24 -2.34 1.12 18.89
N ALA A 25 -3.52 1.36 18.33
CA ALA A 25 -4.60 0.40 18.36
C ALA A 25 -4.05 -0.81 17.60
N ALA A 26 -3.96 -1.96 18.28
CA ALA A 26 -3.81 -3.22 17.58
C ALA A 26 -4.84 -3.23 16.44
N SER A 27 -4.40 -3.58 15.23
CA SER A 27 -5.33 -3.69 14.11
C SER A 27 -6.52 -4.55 14.57
N PRO A 28 -7.78 -4.07 14.44
CA PRO A 28 -8.95 -4.83 14.86
C PRO A 28 -9.15 -6.12 14.02
N LEU A 29 -8.33 -6.29 12.98
CA LEU A 29 -8.17 -7.47 12.17
C LEU A 29 -7.10 -8.39 12.78
N SER A 30 -7.53 -9.39 13.55
CA SER A 30 -6.61 -10.35 14.20
C SER A 30 -6.91 -11.82 13.88
N ASN A 31 -8.12 -12.11 13.39
CA ASN A 31 -8.61 -13.47 13.23
C ASN A 31 -8.33 -13.96 11.80
N LYS A 32 -7.26 -14.75 11.61
CA LYS A 32 -6.96 -15.34 10.30
C LYS A 32 -7.99 -16.40 9.93
N VAL A 33 -8.24 -16.52 8.63
CA VAL A 33 -8.97 -17.65 8.04
C VAL A 33 -8.01 -18.49 7.21
N ASP A 34 -7.87 -19.76 7.57
CA ASP A 34 -7.02 -20.71 6.85
C ASP A 34 -7.46 -20.81 5.38
N GLY A 35 -6.51 -20.61 4.46
CA GLY A 35 -6.77 -20.57 3.02
C GLY A 35 -7.06 -19.18 2.45
N MET A 36 -7.09 -18.13 3.29
CA MET A 36 -7.27 -16.74 2.86
C MET A 36 -6.10 -15.84 3.27
N LEU A 37 -5.85 -14.78 2.50
CA LEU A 37 -4.77 -13.82 2.73
C LEU A 37 -5.10 -12.72 3.75
N GLY A 38 -6.36 -12.51 4.11
CA GLY A 38 -6.80 -11.48 5.06
C GLY A 38 -7.22 -12.03 6.42
N PHE A 39 -7.87 -11.17 7.20
CA PHE A 39 -8.48 -11.49 8.48
C PHE A 39 -9.98 -11.34 8.41
N SER A 40 -10.72 -12.11 9.22
CA SER A 40 -12.15 -11.89 9.40
C SER A 40 -12.41 -10.46 9.88
N PRO A 41 -13.54 -9.85 9.48
CA PRO A 41 -13.97 -8.57 9.99
C PRO A 41 -14.02 -8.54 11.53
N PRO A 42 -13.86 -7.37 12.17
CA PRO A 42 -13.78 -7.27 13.62
C PRO A 42 -14.99 -7.89 14.34
N ASN A 43 -14.77 -8.44 15.53
CA ASN A 43 -15.85 -8.96 16.37
C ASN A 43 -16.92 -7.89 16.61
N GLY A 44 -18.19 -8.25 16.40
CA GLY A 44 -19.30 -7.31 16.52
C GLY A 44 -19.70 -6.64 15.19
N THR A 45 -19.03 -6.98 14.08
CA THR A 45 -19.46 -6.57 12.74
C THR A 45 -20.92 -6.98 12.48
N GLU A 46 -21.75 -6.02 12.11
CA GLU A 46 -23.13 -6.25 11.70
C GLU A 46 -23.17 -6.68 10.23
N VAL A 47 -23.87 -7.77 9.93
CA VAL A 47 -23.99 -8.31 8.58
C VAL A 47 -25.42 -8.19 8.10
N LYS A 48 -25.60 -7.65 6.89
CA LYS A 48 -26.90 -7.55 6.24
C LYS A 48 -26.79 -7.94 4.77
N ALA A 49 -27.62 -8.87 4.32
CA ALA A 49 -27.72 -9.24 2.92
C ALA A 49 -28.98 -8.65 2.26
N SER A 50 -28.98 -8.55 0.94
CA SER A 50 -30.18 -8.22 0.14
C SER A 50 -31.28 -9.26 0.32
N SER A 51 -30.89 -10.52 0.48
CA SER A 51 -31.75 -11.69 0.60
C SER A 51 -30.94 -12.88 1.13
N GLU A 52 -31.64 -13.87 1.67
CA GLU A 52 -31.06 -15.14 2.12
C GLU A 52 -31.90 -16.29 1.57
N TYR A 53 -31.27 -17.40 1.27
CA TYR A 53 -31.94 -18.59 0.77
C TYR A 53 -31.71 -19.80 1.68
N SER A 54 -32.81 -20.38 2.19
CA SER A 54 -32.77 -21.57 3.04
C SER A 54 -31.92 -21.34 4.29
N THR A 55 -31.00 -22.25 4.61
CA THR A 55 -30.06 -22.18 5.75
C THR A 55 -28.79 -21.39 5.44
N TYR A 56 -28.63 -20.89 4.21
CA TYR A 56 -27.43 -20.16 3.75
C TYR A 56 -27.56 -18.67 4.04
N ILE A 57 -27.31 -18.31 5.30
CA ILE A 57 -27.57 -16.98 5.86
C ILE A 57 -26.36 -16.06 5.73
N ALA A 58 -26.60 -14.74 5.81
CA ALA A 58 -25.60 -13.71 5.61
C ALA A 58 -24.43 -13.82 6.59
N LYS A 59 -24.70 -14.20 7.85
CA LYS A 59 -23.67 -14.34 8.89
C LYS A 59 -22.58 -15.36 8.57
N ASN A 60 -22.83 -16.28 7.63
CA ASN A 60 -21.84 -17.28 7.26
C ASN A 60 -20.59 -16.63 6.63
N VAL A 61 -20.70 -15.47 5.97
CA VAL A 61 -19.57 -14.84 5.27
C VAL A 61 -18.47 -14.28 6.17
N ILE A 62 -18.62 -14.33 7.49
CA ILE A 62 -17.63 -13.88 8.48
C ILE A 62 -17.43 -14.90 9.61
N ASP A 63 -17.83 -16.16 9.41
CA ASP A 63 -17.83 -17.16 10.47
C ASP A 63 -16.50 -17.93 10.63
N GLY A 64 -15.53 -17.62 9.75
CA GLY A 64 -14.20 -18.22 9.71
C GLY A 64 -14.17 -19.62 9.09
N LYS A 65 -15.22 -20.05 8.39
CA LYS A 65 -15.36 -21.39 7.82
C LYS A 65 -15.61 -21.35 6.32
N LEU A 66 -14.59 -21.75 5.56
CA LEU A 66 -14.75 -22.07 4.15
C LEU A 66 -15.77 -23.20 3.96
N LYS A 67 -16.48 -23.16 2.82
CA LYS A 67 -17.54 -24.12 2.46
C LYS A 67 -18.78 -24.06 3.34
N ASN A 68 -19.04 -22.92 3.96
CA ASN A 68 -20.31 -22.59 4.60
C ASN A 68 -20.85 -21.30 3.99
N GLU A 69 -21.69 -21.40 2.96
CA GLU A 69 -22.07 -20.24 2.15
C GLU A 69 -23.23 -19.41 2.73
N TRP A 70 -23.19 -18.11 2.50
CA TRP A 70 -24.40 -17.30 2.28
C TRP A 70 -24.85 -17.47 0.82
N ASN A 71 -26.15 -17.58 0.58
CA ASN A 71 -26.71 -17.64 -0.78
C ASN A 71 -27.81 -16.58 -0.95
N ALA A 72 -27.67 -15.75 -1.99
CA ALA A 72 -28.62 -14.67 -2.27
C ALA A 72 -30.00 -15.17 -2.75
N GLY A 73 -30.11 -16.44 -3.18
CA GLY A 73 -31.32 -17.00 -3.80
C GLY A 73 -31.63 -16.46 -5.20
N THR A 74 -30.80 -15.55 -5.71
CA THR A 74 -30.93 -14.91 -7.02
C THR A 74 -29.55 -14.74 -7.66
N TYR A 75 -29.51 -14.37 -8.93
CA TYR A 75 -28.26 -14.17 -9.68
C TYR A 75 -27.45 -12.96 -9.18
N ARG A 76 -28.08 -12.03 -8.45
CA ARG A 76 -27.45 -10.77 -8.00
C ARG A 76 -27.84 -10.49 -6.58
N GLY A 77 -26.88 -10.06 -5.78
CA GLY A 77 -27.14 -9.76 -4.37
C GLY A 77 -26.13 -8.78 -3.82
N THR A 78 -26.45 -8.27 -2.64
CA THR A 78 -25.54 -7.41 -1.88
C THR A 78 -25.31 -7.99 -0.51
N ILE A 79 -24.10 -7.84 0.01
CA ILE A 79 -23.81 -8.07 1.42
C ILE A 79 -23.08 -6.85 1.99
N GLU A 80 -23.60 -6.36 3.11
CA GLU A 80 -23.11 -5.20 3.85
C GLU A 80 -22.53 -5.67 5.17
N LEU A 81 -21.30 -5.26 5.45
CA LEU A 81 -20.59 -5.48 6.70
C LEU A 81 -20.36 -4.10 7.31
N LYS A 82 -21.00 -3.81 8.45
CA LYS A 82 -20.79 -2.57 9.19
C LYS A 82 -19.95 -2.87 10.42
N PHE A 83 -18.79 -2.22 10.49
CA PHE A 83 -17.82 -2.49 11.53
C PHE A 83 -18.18 -1.76 12.83
N PRO A 84 -17.80 -2.31 14.00
CA PRO A 84 -17.98 -1.64 15.28
C PRO A 84 -17.12 -0.36 15.40
N GLU A 85 -15.94 -0.38 14.76
CA GLU A 85 -15.02 0.75 14.63
C GLU A 85 -14.50 0.79 13.19
N ALA A 86 -14.18 1.98 12.68
CA ALA A 86 -13.66 2.12 11.33
C ALA A 86 -12.24 1.53 11.24
N ILE A 87 -11.94 0.83 10.14
CA ILE A 87 -10.69 0.08 9.98
C ILE A 87 -10.00 0.45 8.66
N GLU A 88 -8.67 0.41 8.65
CA GLU A 88 -7.87 0.61 7.44
C GLU A 88 -7.64 -0.72 6.70
N PHE A 89 -7.87 -0.73 5.39
CA PHE A 89 -7.56 -1.87 4.51
C PHE A 89 -7.36 -1.41 3.06
N ASN A 90 -6.75 -2.25 2.23
CA ASN A 90 -6.59 -2.00 0.79
C ASN A 90 -6.91 -3.21 -0.11
N PHE A 91 -7.40 -4.32 0.47
CA PHE A 91 -8.02 -5.39 -0.28
C PHE A 91 -9.18 -6.05 0.47
N VAL A 92 -10.03 -6.74 -0.30
CA VAL A 92 -11.04 -7.67 0.21
C VAL A 92 -10.84 -9.00 -0.50
N HIS A 93 -10.70 -10.07 0.27
CA HIS A 93 -10.56 -11.41 -0.27
C HIS A 93 -11.87 -12.15 -0.06
N ILE A 94 -12.45 -12.62 -1.16
CA ILE A 94 -13.79 -13.20 -1.20
C ILE A 94 -13.63 -14.64 -1.65
N SER A 95 -13.95 -15.58 -0.77
CA SER A 95 -14.16 -16.95 -1.18
C SER A 95 -15.60 -17.07 -1.71
N THR A 96 -15.77 -17.80 -2.81
CA THR A 96 -17.03 -17.85 -3.55
C THR A 96 -17.50 -19.28 -3.71
N ALA A 97 -18.80 -19.50 -3.53
CA ALA A 97 -19.46 -20.75 -3.86
C ALA A 97 -20.25 -20.59 -5.19
N ALA A 98 -20.06 -21.50 -6.14
CA ALA A 98 -20.72 -21.45 -7.44
C ALA A 98 -21.01 -22.83 -8.02
N GLU A 99 -22.30 -23.12 -8.21
CA GLU A 99 -22.77 -24.27 -9.00
C GLU A 99 -23.83 -23.81 -10.03
N PRO A 100 -23.61 -24.02 -11.34
CA PRO A 100 -22.41 -24.57 -11.97
C PRO A 100 -21.18 -23.66 -11.82
N ILE A 101 -19.98 -24.23 -11.96
CA ILE A 101 -18.69 -23.51 -11.98
C ILE A 101 -18.70 -22.51 -13.14
N ARG A 102 -18.39 -21.24 -12.85
CA ARG A 102 -18.46 -20.12 -13.79
C ARG A 102 -17.77 -18.89 -13.20
N SER A 103 -17.68 -17.82 -13.99
CA SER A 103 -17.20 -16.54 -13.46
C SER A 103 -18.26 -15.81 -12.63
N VAL A 104 -17.81 -15.14 -11.57
CA VAL A 104 -18.63 -14.27 -10.71
C VAL A 104 -17.98 -12.89 -10.68
N THR A 105 -18.79 -11.83 -10.69
CA THR A 105 -18.30 -10.45 -10.72
C THR A 105 -18.64 -9.73 -9.43
N TYR A 106 -17.69 -8.97 -8.88
CA TYR A 106 -17.87 -8.18 -7.66
C TYR A 106 -17.54 -6.71 -7.89
N GLN A 107 -18.24 -5.84 -7.18
CA GLN A 107 -17.94 -4.42 -7.01
C GLN A 107 -18.00 -4.10 -5.52
N ILE A 108 -16.95 -3.49 -4.99
CA ILE A 108 -16.85 -3.19 -3.57
C ILE A 108 -17.05 -1.70 -3.34
N TYR A 109 -17.77 -1.38 -2.28
CA TYR A 109 -18.01 -0.04 -1.78
C TYR A 109 -17.55 0.04 -0.32
N GLY A 110 -16.96 1.18 0.06
CA GLY A 110 -16.64 1.52 1.43
C GLY A 110 -17.68 2.46 2.02
N LEU A 111 -18.01 2.28 3.30
CA LEU A 111 -18.85 3.22 4.06
C LEU A 111 -17.96 4.28 4.71
N LYS A 112 -18.30 5.55 4.48
CA LYS A 112 -17.67 6.68 5.16
C LYS A 112 -18.69 7.79 5.34
N ASP A 113 -18.80 8.33 6.56
CA ASP A 113 -19.73 9.42 6.89
C ASP A 113 -21.18 9.09 6.47
N GLY A 114 -21.59 7.83 6.67
CA GLY A 114 -22.93 7.35 6.29
C GLY A 114 -23.17 7.15 4.78
N THR A 115 -22.15 7.33 3.94
CA THR A 115 -22.27 7.21 2.47
C THR A 115 -21.46 6.03 1.93
N TRP A 116 -22.09 5.23 1.06
CA TRP A 116 -21.44 4.15 0.34
C TRP A 116 -20.82 4.66 -0.97
N THR A 117 -19.50 4.54 -1.12
CA THR A 117 -18.77 4.92 -2.34
C THR A 117 -18.02 3.74 -2.91
N ALA A 118 -17.98 3.59 -4.24
CA ALA A 118 -17.22 2.53 -4.88
C ALA A 118 -15.72 2.71 -4.60
N ILE A 119 -15.06 1.64 -4.13
CA ILE A 119 -13.63 1.64 -3.80
C ILE A 119 -12.84 0.59 -4.57
N SER A 120 -13.49 -0.21 -5.41
CA SER A 120 -12.84 -1.08 -6.40
C SER A 120 -13.31 -0.73 -7.81
N ALA A 121 -12.71 -1.33 -8.83
CA ALA A 121 -13.42 -1.52 -10.10
C ALA A 121 -14.37 -2.73 -10.00
N LYS A 122 -15.19 -2.96 -11.04
CA LYS A 122 -15.87 -4.25 -11.19
C LYS A 122 -14.83 -5.29 -11.58
N GLU A 123 -14.69 -6.35 -10.79
CA GLU A 123 -13.75 -7.42 -11.04
C GLU A 123 -14.48 -8.74 -11.26
N THR A 124 -14.18 -9.40 -12.38
CA THR A 124 -14.71 -10.73 -12.71
C THR A 124 -13.68 -11.79 -12.33
N GLN A 125 -14.06 -12.68 -11.43
CA GLN A 125 -13.24 -13.80 -10.97
C GLN A 125 -13.68 -15.07 -11.72
N ALA A 126 -12.74 -15.75 -12.36
CA ALA A 126 -12.98 -17.06 -12.98
C ALA A 126 -12.76 -18.16 -11.94
N LEU A 127 -13.78 -18.99 -11.71
CA LEU A 127 -13.74 -20.06 -10.72
C LEU A 127 -13.37 -21.39 -11.39
N SER A 128 -12.53 -22.20 -10.75
CA SER A 128 -12.10 -23.52 -11.24
C SER A 128 -12.80 -24.70 -10.55
N GLU A 129 -13.53 -24.45 -9.47
CA GLU A 129 -14.22 -25.45 -8.65
C GLU A 129 -15.42 -24.80 -7.93
N ARG A 130 -16.27 -25.61 -7.26
CA ARG A 130 -17.49 -25.10 -6.60
C ARG A 130 -17.18 -24.09 -5.50
N PHE A 131 -16.22 -24.39 -4.61
CA PHE A 131 -15.80 -23.49 -3.54
C PHE A 131 -14.38 -23.05 -3.86
N ASN A 132 -14.24 -21.81 -4.31
CA ASN A 132 -12.98 -21.33 -4.82
C ASN A 132 -12.67 -19.99 -4.17
N THR A 133 -11.39 -19.76 -3.89
CA THR A 133 -10.89 -18.55 -3.24
C THR A 133 -9.94 -17.86 -4.23
N PRO A 134 -10.47 -17.06 -5.18
CA PRO A 134 -9.65 -16.36 -6.17
C PRO A 134 -8.79 -15.28 -5.50
N PRO A 135 -7.78 -14.73 -6.20
CA PRO A 135 -6.98 -13.63 -5.67
C PRO A 135 -7.82 -12.47 -5.10
N PRO A 136 -7.34 -11.76 -4.06
CA PRO A 136 -8.06 -10.66 -3.45
C PRO A 136 -8.41 -9.55 -4.45
N VAL A 137 -9.60 -8.97 -4.28
CA VAL A 137 -10.03 -7.76 -4.99
C VAL A 137 -9.32 -6.58 -4.36
N LYS A 138 -8.58 -5.81 -5.16
CA LYS A 138 -7.91 -4.60 -4.69
C LYS A 138 -8.93 -3.49 -4.48
N VAL A 139 -8.76 -2.72 -3.41
CA VAL A 139 -9.57 -1.52 -3.15
C VAL A 139 -8.67 -0.31 -2.93
N THR A 140 -9.22 0.89 -3.11
CA THR A 140 -8.59 2.13 -2.67
C THR A 140 -8.30 2.06 -1.18
N GLN A 141 -7.02 2.14 -0.82
CA GLN A 141 -6.60 2.16 0.59
C GLN A 141 -7.30 3.30 1.33
N GLY A 142 -7.83 2.99 2.52
CA GLY A 142 -8.46 3.99 3.35
C GLY A 142 -9.06 3.39 4.61
N VAL A 143 -9.53 4.28 5.49
CA VAL A 143 -10.25 3.94 6.71
C VAL A 143 -11.76 3.99 6.42
N TYR A 144 -12.46 2.88 6.64
CA TYR A 144 -13.89 2.76 6.35
C TYR A 144 -14.67 2.20 7.55
N GLU A 145 -15.91 2.65 7.70
CA GLU A 145 -16.87 2.21 8.73
C GLU A 145 -17.54 0.87 8.39
N GLY A 146 -17.32 0.36 7.17
CA GLY A 146 -17.95 -0.84 6.65
C GLY A 146 -17.64 -1.07 5.17
N ILE A 147 -18.01 -2.25 4.67
CA ILE A 147 -17.99 -2.56 3.24
C ILE A 147 -19.35 -3.04 2.75
N LYS A 148 -19.65 -2.76 1.49
CA LYS A 148 -20.75 -3.37 0.76
C LYS A 148 -20.18 -4.03 -0.48
N ILE A 149 -20.48 -5.31 -0.67
CA ILE A 149 -20.12 -6.08 -1.86
C ILE A 149 -21.38 -6.26 -2.69
N GLU A 150 -21.37 -5.74 -3.91
CA GLU A 150 -22.38 -6.04 -4.92
C GLU A 150 -21.85 -7.16 -5.80
N GLY A 151 -22.56 -8.29 -5.84
CA GLY A 151 -22.18 -9.45 -6.64
C GLY A 151 -23.13 -9.72 -7.79
N ASP A 152 -22.57 -10.19 -8.90
CA ASP A 152 -23.27 -10.78 -10.04
C ASP A 152 -22.75 -12.20 -10.25
N GLY A 153 -23.57 -13.17 -9.87
CA GLY A 153 -23.34 -14.60 -10.05
C GLY A 153 -23.43 -15.04 -11.52
N GLY A 154 -23.67 -14.15 -12.48
CA GLY A 154 -23.76 -14.51 -13.90
C GLY A 154 -25.03 -15.31 -14.20
N SER A 155 -24.86 -16.54 -14.72
CA SER A 155 -25.98 -17.39 -15.16
C SER A 155 -26.66 -18.21 -14.06
N SER A 156 -26.17 -18.17 -12.81
CA SER A 156 -26.75 -18.89 -11.65
C SER A 156 -26.60 -18.06 -10.37
N TRP A 157 -27.14 -18.56 -9.26
CA TRP A 157 -27.23 -17.87 -7.97
C TRP A 157 -25.89 -17.34 -7.45
N LEU A 158 -25.90 -16.18 -6.82
CA LEU A 158 -24.74 -15.63 -6.11
C LEU A 158 -24.62 -16.27 -4.72
N ALA A 159 -23.41 -16.70 -4.36
CA ALA A 159 -23.09 -17.11 -3.00
C ALA A 159 -21.63 -16.78 -2.65
N ILE A 160 -21.40 -16.45 -1.39
CA ILE A 160 -20.09 -16.15 -0.80
C ILE A 160 -19.98 -17.02 0.45
N ASP A 161 -18.87 -17.72 0.64
CA ASP A 161 -18.63 -18.49 1.86
C ASP A 161 -17.85 -17.71 2.90
N GLU A 162 -16.85 -16.92 2.50
CA GLU A 162 -16.08 -16.14 3.47
C GLU A 162 -15.54 -14.84 2.89
N ILE A 163 -15.49 -13.81 3.72
CA ILE A 163 -14.92 -12.50 3.42
C ILE A 163 -13.83 -12.21 4.44
N THR A 164 -12.63 -11.92 3.94
CA THR A 164 -11.53 -11.40 4.76
C THR A 164 -11.04 -10.06 4.23
N LEU A 165 -10.53 -9.23 5.13
CA LEU A 165 -10.03 -7.89 4.87
C LEU A 165 -8.55 -7.82 5.22
N GLY A 166 -7.83 -6.94 4.55
CA GLY A 166 -6.46 -6.69 4.93
C GLY A 166 -5.81 -5.58 4.12
N SER A 167 -4.57 -5.31 4.51
CA SER A 167 -3.67 -4.43 3.77
C SER A 167 -2.58 -5.28 3.15
N PHE A 168 -2.28 -5.07 1.87
CA PHE A 168 -0.98 -5.39 1.32
C PHE A 168 0.01 -4.47 2.00
N GLU A 169 0.57 -4.92 3.12
CA GLU A 169 1.73 -4.27 3.69
C GLU A 169 2.91 -4.57 2.78
N TYR A 170 3.58 -3.52 2.30
CA TYR A 170 4.82 -3.64 1.57
C TYR A 170 5.95 -3.12 2.46
N ILE A 171 7.14 -3.67 2.26
CA ILE A 171 8.33 -3.16 2.94
C ILE A 171 9.03 -2.15 2.02
N LYS A 172 9.05 -0.89 2.42
CA LYS A 172 9.89 0.16 1.84
C LYS A 172 11.28 0.09 2.47
N LEU A 173 12.21 -0.54 1.77
CA LEU A 173 13.61 -0.61 2.15
C LEU A 173 14.37 0.60 1.62
N ASN A 174 15.13 1.24 2.51
CA ASN A 174 16.07 2.31 2.18
C ASN A 174 17.45 1.94 2.74
N GLY A 175 18.51 2.53 2.19
CA GLY A 175 19.87 2.25 2.65
C GLY A 175 20.81 3.44 2.49
N SER A 176 21.80 3.50 3.37
CA SER A 176 22.93 4.43 3.28
C SER A 176 24.25 3.71 3.56
N ILE A 177 25.37 4.29 3.13
CA ILE A 177 26.72 3.76 3.37
C ILE A 177 27.50 4.72 4.25
N THR A 178 28.28 4.17 5.18
CA THR A 178 29.34 4.90 5.89
C THR A 178 30.58 4.00 5.96
N GLY A 179 31.65 4.39 5.25
CA GLY A 179 32.82 3.53 5.06
C GLY A 179 32.45 2.20 4.38
N THR A 180 32.80 1.08 5.01
CA THR A 180 32.47 -0.29 4.55
C THR A 180 31.19 -0.84 5.17
N THR A 181 30.35 0.01 5.77
CA THR A 181 29.12 -0.41 6.45
C THR A 181 27.89 0.13 5.74
N ALA A 182 26.97 -0.76 5.38
CA ALA A 182 25.63 -0.39 4.93
C ALA A 182 24.67 -0.31 6.12
N THR A 183 23.92 0.78 6.24
CA THR A 183 22.80 0.92 7.18
C THR A 183 21.49 0.85 6.41
N LEU A 184 20.68 -0.16 6.68
CA LEU A 184 19.42 -0.43 6.02
C LEU A 184 18.28 -0.10 6.98
N ASN A 185 17.24 0.59 6.49
CA ASN A 185 16.07 0.99 7.27
C ASN A 185 14.79 0.61 6.51
N TRP A 186 13.76 0.18 7.23
CA TRP A 186 12.48 -0.22 6.65
C TRP A 186 11.29 0.04 7.58
N ASN A 187 10.07 0.13 7.02
CA ASN A 187 8.84 0.16 7.82
C ASN A 187 8.51 -1.23 8.36
N THR A 188 7.94 -1.28 9.57
CA THR A 188 7.49 -2.54 10.17
C THR A 188 6.21 -3.06 9.52
N ILE A 189 6.02 -4.37 9.59
CA ILE A 189 4.86 -5.13 9.12
C ILE A 189 4.12 -5.63 10.37
N ASN A 190 2.82 -5.35 10.50
CA ASN A 190 2.06 -5.48 11.75
C ASN A 190 2.05 -6.89 12.36
N ASP A 191 2.32 -7.91 11.57
CA ASP A 191 2.38 -9.31 12.02
C ASP A 191 3.77 -9.95 11.91
N ALA A 192 4.76 -9.24 11.37
CA ALA A 192 6.10 -9.81 11.27
C ALA A 192 6.63 -10.15 12.66
N THR A 193 7.04 -11.41 12.85
CA THR A 193 7.78 -11.88 14.02
C THR A 193 9.28 -11.57 13.94
N GLY A 194 9.74 -11.18 12.75
CA GLY A 194 11.09 -10.74 12.47
C GLY A 194 11.24 -10.49 10.97
N TYR A 195 12.46 -10.26 10.53
CA TYR A 195 12.80 -10.00 9.14
C TYR A 195 14.04 -10.77 8.73
N LYS A 196 14.19 -11.03 7.43
CA LYS A 196 15.40 -11.58 6.85
C LYS A 196 15.95 -10.59 5.84
N LEU A 197 17.09 -9.98 6.18
CA LEU A 197 17.87 -9.20 5.23
C LEU A 197 18.63 -10.16 4.32
N GLN A 198 18.52 -9.97 3.01
CA GLN A 198 19.21 -10.75 2.00
C GLN A 198 19.99 -9.80 1.10
N TYR A 199 21.24 -10.16 0.78
CA TYR A 199 22.07 -9.32 -0.06
C TYR A 199 23.09 -10.10 -0.90
N GLY A 200 23.59 -9.48 -1.95
CA GLY A 200 24.59 -10.04 -2.85
C GLY A 200 25.16 -8.99 -3.80
N THR A 201 26.08 -9.36 -4.67
CA THR A 201 26.75 -8.42 -5.60
C THR A 201 26.10 -8.35 -6.98
N GLU A 202 25.00 -9.08 -7.20
CA GLU A 202 24.23 -9.10 -8.44
C GLU A 202 22.75 -8.86 -8.11
N SER A 203 22.08 -7.98 -8.85
CA SER A 203 20.65 -7.71 -8.68
C SER A 203 19.83 -9.00 -8.82
N GLY A 204 18.90 -9.23 -7.89
CA GLY A 204 18.07 -10.42 -7.80
C GLY A 204 18.79 -11.70 -7.39
N LYS A 205 20.08 -11.64 -7.03
CA LYS A 205 20.85 -12.79 -6.54
C LYS A 205 21.49 -12.48 -5.19
N TYR A 206 20.88 -13.02 -4.15
CA TYR A 206 21.28 -12.79 -2.77
C TYR A 206 22.02 -14.01 -2.23
N THR A 207 23.34 -13.91 -2.15
CA THR A 207 24.23 -14.98 -1.67
C THR A 207 24.35 -15.01 -0.15
N ASP A 208 24.05 -13.88 0.49
CA ASP A 208 24.20 -13.67 1.92
C ASP A 208 22.85 -13.33 2.55
N SER A 209 22.65 -13.74 3.80
CA SER A 209 21.42 -13.40 4.53
C SER A 209 21.64 -13.32 6.03
N ILE A 210 20.82 -12.48 6.67
CA ILE A 210 20.85 -12.22 8.10
C ILE A 210 19.40 -12.19 8.60
N THR A 211 19.11 -12.97 9.64
CA THR A 211 17.82 -12.91 10.33
C THR A 211 17.87 -11.84 11.42
N VAL A 212 16.92 -10.92 11.39
CA VAL A 212 16.70 -9.86 12.36
C VAL A 212 15.45 -10.21 13.15
N GLU A 213 15.62 -10.68 14.39
CA GLU A 213 14.51 -11.02 15.27
C GLU A 213 13.81 -9.77 15.83
N GLY A 214 12.54 -9.91 16.18
CA GLY A 214 11.74 -8.85 16.79
C GLY A 214 10.85 -8.11 15.80
N LYS A 215 9.57 -8.01 16.14
CA LYS A 215 8.53 -7.39 15.32
C LYS A 215 8.77 -5.90 15.04
N ASP A 216 9.36 -5.20 16.00
CA ASP A 216 9.59 -3.75 15.96
C ASP A 216 10.95 -3.39 15.32
N SER A 217 11.72 -4.39 14.89
CA SER A 217 13.01 -4.20 14.22
C SER A 217 12.81 -3.55 12.85
N SER A 218 13.41 -2.37 12.67
CA SER A 218 13.25 -1.50 11.49
C SER A 218 14.59 -1.02 10.90
N THR A 219 15.72 -1.46 11.46
CA THR A 219 17.06 -1.09 11.01
C THR A 219 18.06 -2.23 11.19
N TYR A 220 19.03 -2.33 10.29
CA TYR A 220 20.18 -3.23 10.44
C TYR A 220 21.45 -2.66 9.78
N LYS A 221 22.61 -2.92 10.37
CA LYS A 221 23.92 -2.53 9.83
C LYS A 221 24.69 -3.75 9.34
N VAL A 222 25.04 -3.77 8.05
CA VAL A 222 25.89 -4.80 7.45
C VAL A 222 27.32 -4.25 7.37
N PRO A 223 28.24 -4.67 8.25
CA PRO A 223 29.61 -4.18 8.27
C PRO A 223 30.50 -4.96 7.28
N ASN A 224 31.75 -4.49 7.13
CA ASN A 224 32.85 -5.19 6.44
C ASN A 224 32.57 -5.51 4.96
N LEU A 225 31.80 -4.68 4.27
CA LEU A 225 31.57 -4.80 2.84
C LEU A 225 32.84 -4.38 2.06
N GLU A 226 33.10 -5.04 0.94
CA GLU A 226 34.31 -4.80 0.16
C GLU A 226 34.20 -3.52 -0.68
N PHE A 227 35.27 -2.73 -0.69
CA PHE A 227 35.38 -1.55 -1.54
C PHE A 227 35.28 -1.89 -3.03
N GLY A 228 34.74 -0.95 -3.80
CA GLY A 228 34.55 -1.05 -5.24
C GLY A 228 33.41 -1.98 -5.67
N LYS A 229 32.68 -2.59 -4.72
CA LYS A 229 31.54 -3.46 -5.02
C LYS A 229 30.21 -2.72 -4.84
N THR A 230 29.26 -3.04 -5.72
CA THR A 230 27.84 -2.72 -5.51
C THR A 230 27.17 -3.93 -4.89
N TYR A 231 26.50 -3.71 -3.78
CA TYR A 231 25.66 -4.70 -3.11
C TYR A 231 24.19 -4.36 -3.32
N TYR A 232 23.40 -5.39 -3.58
CA TYR A 232 21.95 -5.32 -3.73
C TYR A 232 21.32 -5.95 -2.50
N PHE A 233 20.41 -5.24 -1.86
CA PHE A 233 19.76 -5.62 -0.61
C PHE A 233 18.26 -5.73 -0.82
N GLN A 234 17.66 -6.76 -0.25
CA GLN A 234 16.21 -6.83 -0.01
C GLN A 234 15.96 -7.31 1.41
N ILE A 235 14.76 -7.05 1.92
CA ILE A 235 14.33 -7.57 3.20
C ILE A 235 13.00 -8.29 3.07
N VAL A 236 12.86 -9.39 3.81
CA VAL A 236 11.70 -10.28 3.78
C VAL A 236 11.09 -10.34 5.17
N ALA A 237 9.80 -10.04 5.31
CA ALA A 237 9.08 -10.22 6.58
C ALA A 237 8.93 -11.71 6.90
N ILE A 238 9.10 -12.07 8.17
CA ILE A 238 8.91 -13.42 8.68
C ILE A 238 7.68 -13.46 9.58
N PHE A 239 6.70 -14.30 9.26
CA PHE A 239 5.54 -14.60 10.10
C PHE A 239 5.64 -16.03 10.63
N HIS A 240 5.87 -16.21 11.94
CA HIS A 240 6.01 -17.54 12.59
C HIS A 240 6.98 -18.48 11.85
N GLY A 241 8.12 -17.94 11.40
CA GLY A 241 9.14 -18.71 10.68
C GLY A 241 8.92 -18.84 9.16
N VAL A 242 7.83 -18.28 8.62
CA VAL A 242 7.54 -18.27 7.18
C VAL A 242 7.88 -16.92 6.57
N GLU A 243 8.68 -16.90 5.50
CA GLU A 243 8.96 -15.71 4.69
C GLU A 243 7.70 -15.28 3.91
N THR A 244 7.35 -13.99 3.95
CA THR A 244 6.06 -13.49 3.44
C THR A 244 6.22 -12.30 2.48
N VAL A 245 6.25 -11.08 3.01
CA VAL A 245 6.36 -9.83 2.24
C VAL A 245 7.82 -9.58 1.89
N ILE A 246 8.10 -9.30 0.62
CA ILE A 246 9.45 -8.94 0.13
C ILE A 246 9.46 -7.43 -0.18
N SER A 247 10.53 -6.74 0.19
CA SER A 247 10.71 -5.31 -0.09
C SER A 247 11.05 -5.02 -1.55
N ASN A 248 11.13 -3.73 -1.88
CA ASN A 248 11.96 -3.28 -3.01
C ASN A 248 13.44 -3.66 -2.81
N GLU A 249 14.19 -3.75 -3.91
CA GLU A 249 15.65 -3.89 -3.88
C GLU A 249 16.32 -2.52 -3.73
N VAL A 250 17.38 -2.45 -2.92
CA VAL A 250 18.24 -1.27 -2.77
C VAL A 250 19.65 -1.63 -3.22
N ALA A 251 20.23 -0.82 -4.11
CA ALA A 251 21.61 -0.99 -4.56
C ALA A 251 22.52 0.06 -3.90
N LEU A 252 23.58 -0.38 -3.23
CA LEU A 252 24.57 0.51 -2.59
C LEU A 252 25.99 0.16 -3.06
N THR A 253 26.75 1.16 -3.50
CA THR A 253 28.14 1.00 -3.92
C THR A 253 29.09 1.43 -2.80
N ILE A 254 30.02 0.55 -2.42
CA ILE A 254 31.02 0.83 -1.39
C ILE A 254 32.22 1.52 -2.04
N ASN A 255 32.34 2.83 -1.84
CA ASN A 255 33.42 3.63 -2.41
C ASN A 255 34.61 3.70 -1.45
N ASN A 256 35.83 3.73 -2.00
CA ASN A 256 37.08 3.66 -1.25
C ASN A 256 37.50 4.96 -0.55
N ASP A 257 36.55 5.87 -0.31
CA ASP A 257 36.87 7.18 0.25
C ASP A 257 36.50 7.24 1.73
N ASN A 258 37.53 7.43 2.56
CA ASN A 258 37.46 8.04 3.89
C ASN A 258 37.08 9.53 3.78
N THR A 259 36.08 9.87 2.96
CA THR A 259 35.44 11.16 3.02
C THR A 259 34.20 10.94 3.88
N GLU A 260 34.16 11.60 5.05
CA GLU A 260 32.88 12.10 5.53
C GLU A 260 32.13 12.61 4.30
N THR A 261 30.96 12.06 4.02
CA THR A 261 30.10 12.65 3.01
C THR A 261 29.94 14.10 3.44
N PRO A 262 30.39 15.11 2.67
CA PRO A 262 29.93 16.44 2.97
C PRO A 262 28.41 16.30 2.90
N THR A 263 27.71 16.81 3.91
CA THR A 263 26.31 17.21 3.75
C THR A 263 26.18 17.73 2.32
N PRO A 264 25.31 17.16 1.46
CA PRO A 264 25.27 17.56 0.07
C PRO A 264 25.22 19.08 0.09
N GLU A 265 26.25 19.71 -0.47
CA GLU A 265 26.21 21.15 -0.66
C GLU A 265 24.96 21.35 -1.49
N GLN A 266 23.93 21.92 -0.87
CA GLN A 266 22.67 22.28 -1.51
C GLN A 266 23.08 22.95 -2.81
N PRO A 267 22.82 22.34 -3.99
CA PRO A 267 23.27 22.93 -5.22
C PRO A 267 22.65 24.32 -5.27
N ALA A 268 23.49 25.36 -5.24
CA ALA A 268 23.03 26.74 -5.40
C ALA A 268 22.53 26.87 -6.84
N GLY A 269 21.26 26.55 -7.09
CA GLY A 269 20.70 26.54 -8.43
C GLY A 269 19.25 26.07 -8.46
N ASP A 270 18.52 26.63 -9.43
CA ASP A 270 17.11 26.39 -9.78
C ASP A 270 16.86 24.93 -10.23
N ARG A 271 16.96 23.97 -9.31
CA ARG A 271 16.86 22.52 -9.54
C ARG A 271 15.97 21.83 -8.50
N ALA A 272 15.44 20.67 -8.85
CA ALA A 272 14.64 19.84 -7.96
C ALA A 272 14.77 18.34 -8.29
N ILE A 273 14.49 17.51 -7.29
CA ILE A 273 14.28 16.08 -7.48
C ILE A 273 12.82 15.85 -7.85
N LEU A 274 12.60 15.28 -9.03
CA LEU A 274 11.30 14.78 -9.49
C LEU A 274 11.25 13.26 -9.31
N VAL A 275 10.36 12.79 -8.45
CA VAL A 275 10.05 11.36 -8.30
C VAL A 275 8.72 11.08 -8.99
N VAL A 276 8.71 10.18 -9.97
CA VAL A 276 7.49 9.73 -10.65
C VAL A 276 7.17 8.30 -10.22
N THR A 277 6.07 8.12 -9.50
CA THR A 277 5.56 6.81 -9.10
C THR A 277 4.60 6.30 -10.18
N MET A 278 4.92 5.15 -10.76
CA MET A 278 4.09 4.53 -11.78
C MET A 278 2.89 3.77 -11.17
N THR A 279 1.87 3.46 -11.94
CA THR A 279 0.72 2.63 -11.53
C THR A 279 1.13 1.21 -11.11
N THR A 280 2.35 0.79 -11.46
CA THR A 280 2.95 -0.48 -11.00
C THR A 280 3.62 -0.36 -9.64
N GLY A 281 3.69 0.83 -9.05
CA GLY A 281 4.49 1.14 -7.86
C GLY A 281 5.98 1.37 -8.14
N LEU A 282 6.42 1.28 -9.41
CA LEU A 282 7.81 1.58 -9.78
C LEU A 282 8.06 3.08 -9.64
N GLU A 283 9.01 3.48 -8.82
CA GLU A 283 9.48 4.86 -8.73
C GLU A 283 10.61 5.12 -9.71
N LYS A 284 10.56 6.29 -10.35
CA LYS A 284 11.66 6.83 -11.16
C LYS A 284 12.03 8.19 -10.62
N GLU A 285 13.27 8.34 -10.19
CA GLU A 285 13.81 9.58 -9.65
C GLU A 285 14.69 10.29 -10.68
N PHE A 286 14.54 11.61 -10.76
CA PHE A 286 15.27 12.47 -11.69
C PHE A 286 15.73 13.75 -10.97
N ASP A 287 17.01 14.09 -11.07
CA ASP A 287 17.52 15.41 -10.70
C ASP A 287 17.48 16.32 -11.93
N LEU A 288 16.58 17.31 -11.90
CA LEU A 288 16.22 18.15 -13.05
C LEU A 288 16.35 19.64 -12.73
N SER A 289 16.50 20.47 -13.76
CA SER A 289 16.29 21.91 -13.59
C SER A 289 14.80 22.21 -13.34
N MET A 290 14.47 23.29 -12.64
CA MET A 290 13.08 23.69 -12.42
C MET A 290 12.34 23.98 -13.73
N LYS A 291 13.05 24.41 -14.78
CA LYS A 291 12.48 24.53 -16.12
C LYS A 291 11.97 23.18 -16.66
N GLU A 292 12.70 22.11 -16.42
CA GLU A 292 12.35 20.76 -16.88
C GLU A 292 11.25 20.14 -16.03
N VAL A 293 11.28 20.40 -14.72
CA VAL A 293 10.19 20.03 -13.80
C VAL A 293 8.89 20.73 -14.19
N ASN A 294 8.92 22.05 -14.38
CA ASN A 294 7.75 22.80 -14.83
C ASN A 294 7.23 22.32 -16.19
N SER A 295 8.14 22.00 -17.12
CA SER A 295 7.75 21.43 -18.41
C SER A 295 7.07 20.05 -18.27
N PHE A 296 7.49 19.23 -17.29
CA PHE A 296 6.85 17.96 -16.97
C PHE A 296 5.46 18.17 -16.35
N ILE A 297 5.34 19.09 -15.39
CA ILE A 297 4.06 19.44 -14.74
C ILE A 297 3.07 19.97 -15.79
N ASP A 298 3.49 20.93 -16.61
CA ASP A 298 2.65 21.51 -17.67
C ASP A 298 2.15 20.44 -18.64
N TRP A 299 3.02 19.49 -19.02
CA TRP A 299 2.62 18.36 -19.84
C TRP A 299 1.55 17.50 -19.15
N TYR A 300 1.75 17.16 -17.88
CA TYR A 300 0.84 16.32 -17.12
C TYR A 300 -0.53 16.99 -16.97
N GLU A 301 -0.58 18.25 -16.54
CA GLU A 301 -1.81 19.03 -16.36
C GLU A 301 -2.55 19.26 -17.69
N THR A 302 -1.83 19.58 -18.77
CA THR A 302 -2.41 19.70 -20.11
C THR A 302 -3.08 18.39 -20.55
N LYS A 303 -2.43 17.26 -20.21
CA LYS A 303 -2.97 15.93 -20.52
C LYS A 303 -4.16 15.56 -19.65
N GLN A 304 -4.12 15.90 -18.37
CA GLN A 304 -5.22 15.74 -17.43
C GLN A 304 -6.46 16.55 -17.84
N ALA A 305 -6.26 17.76 -18.37
CA ALA A 305 -7.32 18.61 -18.92
C ALA A 305 -7.92 18.10 -20.26
N GLY A 306 -7.49 16.92 -20.73
CA GLY A 306 -8.06 16.24 -21.91
C GLY A 306 -7.39 16.58 -23.25
N SER A 307 -6.26 17.29 -23.25
CA SER A 307 -5.53 17.69 -24.46
C SER A 307 -4.08 17.19 -24.45
N GLY A 308 -3.20 17.59 -25.37
CA GLY A 308 -1.78 17.23 -25.29
C GLY A 308 -1.38 15.76 -25.54
N LYS A 309 -0.08 15.49 -25.45
CA LYS A 309 0.55 14.20 -25.78
C LYS A 309 0.36 13.16 -24.68
N ALA A 310 0.22 11.89 -25.04
CA ALA A 310 0.10 10.78 -24.08
C ALA A 310 1.42 10.39 -23.39
N SER A 311 2.55 10.95 -23.84
CA SER A 311 3.87 10.67 -23.28
C SER A 311 4.75 11.90 -23.20
N TYR A 312 5.68 11.88 -22.25
CA TYR A 312 6.73 12.89 -22.06
C TYR A 312 8.09 12.23 -21.96
N ALA A 313 9.10 12.85 -22.59
CA ALA A 313 10.45 12.33 -22.60
C ALA A 313 11.32 13.17 -21.66
N ILE A 314 11.83 12.54 -20.60
CA ILE A 314 12.80 13.13 -19.67
C ILE A 314 14.20 12.76 -20.16
N ASP A 315 15.08 13.76 -20.33
CA ASP A 315 16.47 13.53 -20.72
C ASP A 315 17.28 13.01 -19.53
N LYS A 316 18.17 12.03 -19.75
CA LYS A 316 19.04 11.50 -18.70
C LYS A 316 20.32 12.30 -18.50
N HIS A 317 20.53 13.36 -19.30
CA HIS A 317 21.68 14.25 -19.19
C HIS A 317 23.00 13.46 -19.09
N ASP A 318 23.82 13.80 -18.09
CA ASP A 318 25.13 13.21 -17.85
C ASP A 318 25.06 11.75 -17.36
N ASN A 319 23.87 11.26 -16.96
CA ASN A 319 23.64 9.85 -16.63
C ASN A 319 23.39 8.97 -17.87
N ASN A 320 23.79 9.44 -19.05
CA ASN A 320 23.79 8.69 -20.28
C ASN A 320 24.95 7.67 -20.33
N LYS A 321 24.79 6.54 -19.64
CA LYS A 321 25.75 5.44 -19.60
C LYS A 321 25.74 4.63 -20.92
N GLY A 322 26.87 4.57 -21.62
CA GLY A 322 27.08 3.81 -22.87
C GLY A 322 27.41 4.70 -24.09
N PRO A 323 27.67 4.14 -25.28
CA PRO A 323 28.09 4.90 -26.47
C PRO A 323 26.91 5.62 -27.16
N PHE A 324 25.93 6.09 -26.40
CA PHE A 324 24.71 6.69 -26.94
C PHE A 324 24.85 8.21 -27.02
N LYS A 325 24.34 8.82 -28.11
CA LYS A 325 24.34 10.28 -28.30
C LYS A 325 23.30 11.02 -27.44
N SER A 326 22.22 10.34 -27.07
CA SER A 326 21.16 10.85 -26.20
C SER A 326 20.41 9.66 -25.62
N ARG A 327 19.95 9.76 -24.36
CA ARG A 327 19.15 8.75 -23.70
C ARG A 327 18.02 9.42 -22.94
N LYS A 328 16.80 9.00 -23.22
CA LYS A 328 15.58 9.59 -22.64
C LYS A 328 14.73 8.51 -22.01
N ASP A 329 14.10 8.82 -20.89
CA ASP A 329 13.02 8.01 -20.32
C ASP A 329 11.66 8.58 -20.73
N TYR A 330 10.83 7.73 -21.33
CA TYR A 330 9.47 8.10 -21.70
C TYR A 330 8.51 7.73 -20.56
N ILE A 331 7.80 8.73 -20.07
CA ILE A 331 6.74 8.62 -19.07
C ILE A 331 5.40 8.63 -19.81
N LEU A 332 4.55 7.64 -19.54
CA LEU A 332 3.20 7.55 -20.11
C LEU A 332 2.20 8.11 -19.12
N PHE A 333 1.32 9.00 -19.57
CA PHE A 333 0.36 9.68 -18.70
C PHE A 333 -0.54 8.71 -17.93
N ASP A 334 -1.08 7.69 -18.62
CA ASP A 334 -1.96 6.67 -18.04
C ASP A 334 -1.24 5.73 -17.06
N ARG A 335 0.09 5.84 -16.94
CA ARG A 335 0.92 5.03 -16.06
C ARG A 335 1.51 5.81 -14.90
N VAL A 336 1.27 7.11 -14.80
CA VAL A 336 1.67 7.88 -13.62
C VAL A 336 0.59 7.72 -12.54
N LEU A 337 0.97 7.20 -11.38
CA LEU A 337 0.12 7.15 -10.19
C LEU A 337 0.18 8.47 -9.42
N THR A 338 1.39 8.95 -9.14
CA THR A 338 1.68 10.23 -8.49
C THR A 338 3.08 10.71 -8.90
N PHE A 339 3.40 11.98 -8.62
CA PHE A 339 4.75 12.48 -8.66
C PHE A 339 5.01 13.47 -7.52
N GLU A 340 6.26 13.55 -7.08
CA GLU A 340 6.73 14.45 -6.03
C GLU A 340 7.84 15.35 -6.59
N VAL A 341 7.85 16.61 -6.18
CA VAL A 341 8.90 17.59 -6.52
C VAL A 341 9.52 18.10 -5.22
N SER A 342 10.81 17.88 -5.05
CA SER A 342 11.61 18.37 -3.93
C SER A 342 12.63 19.40 -4.40
N GLU A 343 12.34 20.69 -4.20
CA GLU A 343 13.19 21.82 -4.58
C GLU A 343 14.35 22.03 -3.58
N TYR A 344 15.49 22.54 -4.07
CA TYR A 344 16.68 22.84 -3.27
C TYR A 344 16.83 24.32 -2.92
#